data_AF-A0A3D4GTN8-F1
#
_entry.id   AF-A0A3D4GTN8-F1
#
_cell.length_a   1.000
_cell.length_b   1.000
_cell.length_c   1.000
_cell.angle_alpha   90.00
_cell.angle_beta   90.00
_cell.angle_gamma   90.00
#
_symmetry.space_group_name_H-M   'P 1'
#
loop_
_entity.id
_entity.type
_entity.pdbx_description
1 polymer ?
#
loop_
_entity_poly.entity_id
_entity_poly.type
_entity_poly.pdbx_seq_one_letter_code
_entity_poly.pdbx_strand_id
1 'polypeptide(L)'
;MTGKERVLAALEFRDADRVPRFWDHFFPEFCLEFAKQVPDVDPMSHFGNEVQVVVADETPWPSRAKVVRDAGDNRVTKNGWGQVQRSRTGAYYSGLLETALPDRADPDALEFEDPLADNRYANRFDALRLGDQFIFCKTGGPYIRTTFLRVEEPFWIDIMDDPAWISVLVDRVVDHIIEIGTEADMYSAHIPSVRT
;
A
#
# COMPACT_ATOMS: atom_id res chain seq x y z
N MET A 1 6.70 -12.89 26.21
CA MET A 1 7.15 -12.07 25.08
C MET A 1 5.93 -11.37 24.49
N THR A 2 5.95 -10.05 24.36
CA THR A 2 4.90 -9.29 23.65
C THR A 2 4.94 -9.62 22.15
N GLY A 3 3.91 -9.21 21.40
CA GLY A 3 3.90 -9.36 19.93
C GLY A 3 5.12 -8.70 19.28
N LYS A 4 5.41 -7.46 19.69
CA LYS A 4 6.53 -6.65 19.22
C LYS A 4 7.88 -7.29 19.55
N GLU A 5 8.08 -7.76 20.78
CA GLU A 5 9.31 -8.46 21.18
C GLU A 5 9.53 -9.73 20.36
N ARG A 6 8.45 -10.45 20.06
CA ARG A 6 8.47 -11.70 19.27
C ARG A 6 8.86 -11.44 17.82
N VAL A 7 8.28 -10.41 17.20
CA VAL A 7 8.65 -9.99 15.84
C VAL A 7 10.11 -9.55 15.79
N LEU A 8 10.56 -8.71 16.73
CA LEU A 8 11.96 -8.26 16.80
C LEU A 8 12.93 -9.43 16.99
N ALA A 9 12.63 -10.37 17.89
CA ALA A 9 13.47 -11.56 18.07
C ALA A 9 13.60 -12.36 16.77
N ALA A 10 12.48 -12.57 16.05
CA ALA A 10 12.49 -13.29 14.78
C ALA A 10 13.29 -12.57 13.68
N LEU A 11 13.15 -11.24 13.55
CA LEU A 11 13.91 -10.43 12.58
C LEU A 11 15.41 -10.43 12.85
N GLU A 12 15.80 -10.48 14.13
CA GLU A 12 17.19 -10.53 14.58
C GLU A 12 17.76 -11.97 14.61
N PHE A 13 17.02 -12.95 14.08
CA PHE A 13 17.39 -14.37 14.09
C PHE A 13 17.68 -14.93 15.50
N ARG A 14 17.00 -14.40 16.51
CA ARG A 14 17.02 -14.90 17.90
C ARG A 14 15.84 -15.83 18.16
N ASP A 15 15.94 -16.63 19.22
CA ASP A 15 14.84 -17.47 19.67
C ASP A 15 13.65 -16.62 20.15
N ALA A 16 12.49 -16.88 19.55
CA ALA A 16 11.20 -16.37 19.97
C ALA A 16 10.42 -17.46 20.70
N ASP A 17 9.48 -17.09 21.59
CA ASP A 17 8.63 -18.07 22.29
C ASP A 17 7.67 -18.82 21.35
N ARG A 18 7.38 -18.26 20.16
CA ARG A 18 6.77 -18.92 19.00
C ARG A 18 6.98 -18.09 17.73
N VAL A 19 6.59 -18.66 16.58
CA VAL A 19 6.56 -17.93 15.30
C VAL A 19 5.60 -16.73 15.39
N PRO A 20 6.03 -15.52 14.97
CA PRO A 20 5.15 -14.36 14.89
C PRO A 20 4.00 -14.57 13.89
N ARG A 21 2.82 -14.02 14.15
CA ARG A 21 1.63 -14.16 13.30
C ARG A 21 1.19 -12.81 12.72
N PHE A 22 0.88 -12.84 11.43
CA PHE A 22 0.28 -11.72 10.71
C PHE A 22 -0.99 -12.18 10.00
N TRP A 23 -2.06 -11.42 10.19
CA TRP A 23 -3.32 -11.55 9.49
C TRP A 23 -3.57 -10.22 8.78
N ASP A 24 -3.76 -10.25 7.46
CA ASP A 24 -4.03 -9.03 6.69
C ASP A 24 -5.47 -8.55 6.91
N HIS A 25 -6.42 -9.47 6.77
CA HIS A 25 -7.82 -9.27 7.11
C HIS A 25 -8.53 -10.64 7.25
N PHE A 26 -9.72 -10.62 7.85
CA PHE A 26 -10.66 -11.73 7.79
C PHE A 26 -11.81 -11.38 6.84
N PHE A 27 -12.42 -12.40 6.24
CA PHE A 27 -13.62 -12.21 5.42
C PHE A 27 -14.74 -11.56 6.27
N PRO A 28 -15.50 -10.59 5.72
CA PRO A 28 -16.58 -9.95 6.45
C PRO A 28 -17.59 -10.93 7.04
N GLU A 29 -17.94 -11.99 6.31
CA GLU A 29 -18.85 -13.04 6.73
C GLU A 29 -18.30 -13.81 7.94
N PHE A 30 -16.99 -14.07 7.96
CA PHE A 30 -16.35 -14.69 9.11
C PHE A 30 -16.44 -13.79 10.34
N CYS A 31 -16.15 -12.48 10.19
CA CYS A 31 -16.25 -11.53 11.29
C CYS A 31 -17.68 -11.45 11.87
N LEU A 32 -18.70 -11.48 11.00
CA LEU A 32 -20.11 -11.48 11.40
C LEU A 32 -20.48 -12.74 12.19
N GLU A 33 -20.06 -13.93 11.74
CA GLU A 33 -20.34 -15.18 12.47
C GLU A 33 -19.50 -15.31 13.75
N PHE A 34 -18.26 -14.82 13.74
CA PHE A 34 -17.39 -14.80 14.90
C PHE A 34 -17.98 -13.91 16.00
N ALA A 35 -18.47 -12.71 15.67
CA ALA A 35 -19.06 -11.79 16.65
C ALA A 35 -20.32 -12.34 17.34
N LYS A 36 -21.04 -13.28 16.70
CA LYS A 36 -22.18 -13.97 17.34
C LYS A 36 -21.74 -14.99 18.39
N GLN A 37 -20.57 -15.60 18.20
CA GLN A 37 -20.04 -16.65 19.08
C GLN A 37 -19.14 -16.07 20.17
N VAL A 38 -18.39 -15.01 19.85
CA VAL A 38 -17.46 -14.32 20.74
C VAL A 38 -17.73 -12.80 20.66
N PRO A 39 -18.76 -12.31 21.36
CA PRO A 39 -19.13 -10.89 21.34
C PRO A 39 -18.01 -10.00 21.87
N ASP A 40 -17.93 -8.78 21.35
CA ASP A 40 -17.00 -7.71 21.79
C ASP A 40 -15.50 -8.05 21.70
N VAL A 41 -15.15 -9.16 21.04
CA VAL A 41 -13.76 -9.55 20.79
C VAL A 41 -13.39 -9.28 19.34
N ASP A 42 -12.32 -8.54 19.14
CA ASP A 42 -11.72 -8.35 17.82
C ASP A 42 -11.04 -9.65 17.33
N PRO A 43 -11.42 -10.20 16.16
CA PRO A 43 -10.81 -11.41 15.62
C PRO A 43 -9.30 -11.31 15.46
N MET A 44 -8.77 -10.14 15.07
CA MET A 44 -7.33 -9.95 14.91
C MET A 44 -6.59 -10.13 16.24
N SER A 45 -7.14 -9.57 17.32
CA SER A 45 -6.63 -9.80 18.67
C SER A 45 -6.79 -11.26 19.11
N HIS A 46 -7.96 -11.86 18.88
CA HIS A 46 -8.26 -13.24 19.28
C HIS A 46 -7.31 -14.28 18.65
N PHE A 47 -7.03 -14.14 17.35
CA PHE A 47 -6.12 -15.02 16.63
C PHE A 47 -4.65 -14.56 16.71
N GLY A 48 -4.36 -13.56 17.56
CA GLY A 48 -3.02 -13.11 17.91
C GLY A 48 -2.26 -12.50 16.74
N ASN A 49 -2.85 -11.50 16.07
CA ASN A 49 -2.16 -10.66 15.10
C ASN A 49 -1.10 -9.81 15.81
N GLU A 50 0.15 -9.90 15.38
CA GLU A 50 1.28 -9.24 16.04
C GLU A 50 1.91 -8.15 15.19
N VAL A 51 1.45 -8.02 13.95
CA VAL A 51 1.97 -7.09 12.97
C VAL A 51 0.83 -6.21 12.45
N GLN A 52 1.09 -4.92 12.36
CA GLN A 52 0.32 -4.00 11.52
C GLN A 52 1.19 -3.57 10.35
N VAL A 53 0.64 -3.61 9.14
CA VAL A 53 1.31 -3.09 7.95
C VAL A 53 0.66 -1.77 7.58
N VAL A 54 1.48 -0.73 7.44
CA VAL A 54 1.06 0.59 6.96
C VAL A 54 1.77 0.90 5.66
N VAL A 55 1.02 1.44 4.71
CA VAL A 55 1.51 1.82 3.38
C VAL A 55 1.06 3.25 3.14
N ALA A 56 2.01 4.18 3.01
CA ALA A 56 1.74 5.56 2.62
C ALA A 56 1.15 5.63 1.20
N ASP A 57 0.62 6.77 0.80
CA ASP A 57 0.22 6.96 -0.60
C ASP A 57 1.45 7.11 -1.50
N GLU A 58 1.87 5.99 -2.08
CA GLU A 58 3.00 5.90 -3.01
C GLU A 58 2.71 6.46 -4.41
N THR A 59 1.47 6.89 -4.67
CA THR A 59 1.10 7.26 -6.03
C THR A 59 1.81 8.53 -6.46
N PRO A 60 2.18 8.69 -7.74
CA PRO A 60 2.82 9.91 -8.22
C PRO A 60 1.93 11.15 -8.16
N TRP A 61 0.61 10.96 -8.26
CA TRP A 61 -0.34 12.07 -8.28
C TRP A 61 -1.58 11.83 -7.40
N PRO A 62 -1.43 11.77 -6.06
CA PRO A 62 -2.56 11.54 -5.16
C PRO A 62 -3.70 12.54 -5.40
N SER A 63 -3.38 13.82 -5.65
CA SER A 63 -4.39 14.87 -5.88
C SER A 63 -5.24 14.69 -7.15
N ARG A 64 -4.76 13.89 -8.11
CA ARG A 64 -5.47 13.63 -9.37
C ARG A 64 -6.51 12.52 -9.25
N ALA A 65 -6.55 11.80 -8.12
CA ALA A 65 -7.52 10.75 -7.89
C ALA A 65 -8.95 11.32 -7.83
N LYS A 66 -9.86 10.79 -8.64
CA LYS A 66 -11.25 11.28 -8.71
C LYS A 66 -12.21 10.26 -9.29
N VAL A 67 -13.50 10.47 -9.04
CA VAL A 67 -14.58 9.79 -9.76
C VAL A 67 -14.75 10.49 -11.10
N VAL A 68 -14.64 9.73 -12.19
CA VAL A 68 -14.85 10.22 -13.56
C VAL A 68 -16.32 10.07 -13.95
N ARG A 69 -16.93 8.95 -13.57
CA ARG A 69 -18.35 8.66 -13.81
C ARG A 69 -18.91 7.76 -12.73
N ASP A 70 -20.11 8.07 -12.25
CA ASP A 70 -20.87 7.21 -11.36
C ASP A 70 -22.24 6.93 -12.00
N ALA A 71 -22.51 5.68 -12.32
CA ALA A 71 -23.72 5.24 -13.02
C ALA A 71 -24.29 3.98 -12.36
N GLY A 72 -24.69 4.10 -11.10
CA GLY A 72 -25.39 3.06 -10.35
C GLY A 72 -24.47 1.90 -10.00
N ASP A 73 -24.57 0.80 -10.75
CA ASP A 73 -23.76 -0.40 -10.51
C ASP A 73 -22.36 -0.30 -11.13
N ASN A 74 -22.10 0.69 -11.98
CA ASN A 74 -20.84 0.90 -12.67
C ASN A 74 -20.20 2.22 -12.27
N ARG A 75 -18.97 2.16 -11.76
CA ARG A 75 -18.18 3.33 -11.37
C ARG A 75 -16.88 3.38 -12.17
N VAL A 76 -16.56 4.55 -12.70
CA VAL A 76 -15.28 4.82 -13.37
C VAL A 76 -14.50 5.82 -12.54
N THR A 77 -13.28 5.47 -12.16
CA THR A 77 -12.38 6.30 -11.35
C THR A 77 -11.06 6.50 -12.06
N LYS A 78 -10.41 7.63 -11.79
CA LYS A 78 -8.98 7.83 -12.03
C LYS A 78 -8.28 7.72 -10.68
N ASN A 79 -7.28 6.85 -10.55
CA ASN A 79 -6.50 6.71 -9.31
C ASN A 79 -5.26 7.62 -9.32
N GLY A 80 -4.51 7.66 -8.21
CA GLY A 80 -3.31 8.48 -8.09
C GLY A 80 -2.14 8.02 -8.98
N TRP A 81 -2.16 6.77 -9.45
CA TRP A 81 -1.24 6.28 -10.50
C TRP A 81 -1.61 6.79 -11.88
N GLY A 82 -2.68 7.57 -12.01
CA GLY A 82 -3.17 8.10 -13.28
C GLY A 82 -3.96 7.10 -14.12
N GLN A 83 -4.20 5.89 -13.62
CA GLN A 83 -5.00 4.87 -14.30
C GLN A 83 -6.48 5.20 -14.24
N VAL A 84 -7.18 5.00 -15.36
CA VAL A 84 -8.64 5.02 -15.41
C VAL A 84 -9.15 3.59 -15.32
N GLN A 85 -9.99 3.31 -14.33
CA GLN A 85 -10.49 1.98 -14.04
C GLN A 85 -12.01 2.00 -13.97
N ARG A 86 -12.64 0.89 -14.39
CA ARG A 86 -14.07 0.62 -14.20
C ARG A 86 -14.24 -0.49 -13.17
N SER A 87 -15.02 -0.23 -12.14
CA SER A 87 -15.46 -1.25 -11.19
C SER A 87 -16.99 -1.37 -11.18
N ARG A 88 -17.46 -2.54 -10.75
CA ARG A 88 -18.87 -2.76 -10.43
C ARG A 88 -19.05 -2.65 -8.92
N THR A 89 -20.18 -2.12 -8.47
CA THR A 89 -20.50 -2.04 -7.03
C THR A 89 -20.43 -3.43 -6.39
N GLY A 90 -19.64 -3.55 -5.32
CA GLY A 90 -19.39 -4.80 -4.61
C GLY A 90 -18.38 -5.74 -5.26
N ALA A 91 -17.81 -5.39 -6.43
CA ALA A 91 -16.76 -6.20 -7.04
C ALA A 91 -15.40 -5.91 -6.40
N TYR A 92 -14.64 -6.97 -6.15
CA TYR A 92 -13.25 -6.87 -5.65
C TYR A 92 -12.29 -6.35 -6.73
N TYR A 93 -12.53 -6.72 -7.99
CA TYR A 93 -11.67 -6.37 -9.12
C TYR A 93 -12.24 -5.20 -9.94
N SER A 94 -11.34 -4.42 -10.51
CA SER A 94 -11.62 -3.40 -11.52
C SER A 94 -11.03 -3.79 -12.86
N GLY A 95 -11.65 -3.34 -13.95
CA GLY A 95 -11.08 -3.40 -15.30
C GLY A 95 -10.34 -2.12 -15.61
N LEU A 96 -9.10 -2.22 -16.10
CA LEU A 96 -8.35 -1.07 -16.58
C LEU A 96 -8.91 -0.58 -17.92
N LEU A 97 -9.10 0.73 -18.05
CA LEU A 97 -9.53 1.39 -19.28
C LEU A 97 -8.39 2.17 -19.92
N GLU A 98 -7.63 2.91 -19.11
CA GLU A 98 -6.52 3.76 -19.56
C GLU A 98 -5.40 3.75 -18.53
N THR A 99 -4.16 3.98 -18.98
CA THR A 99 -2.98 4.12 -18.13
C THR A 99 -2.43 5.55 -18.19
N ALA A 100 -1.54 5.91 -17.26
CA ALA A 100 -0.92 7.23 -17.25
C ALA A 100 0.01 7.47 -18.45
N LEU A 101 0.73 6.43 -18.87
CA LEU A 101 1.71 6.47 -19.96
C LEU A 101 1.33 5.47 -21.06
N PRO A 102 0.31 5.76 -21.89
CA PRO A 102 -0.08 4.87 -22.99
C PRO A 102 1.02 4.78 -24.06
N ASP A 103 1.78 5.86 -24.25
CA ASP A 103 2.95 5.94 -25.12
C ASP A 103 4.20 6.29 -24.29
N ARG A 104 5.40 6.05 -24.86
CA ARG A 104 6.64 6.50 -24.23
C ARG A 104 6.61 8.03 -24.15
N ALA A 105 6.70 8.54 -22.92
CA ALA A 105 6.96 9.94 -22.65
C ALA A 105 8.42 10.08 -22.20
N ASP A 106 8.95 11.31 -22.26
CA ASP A 106 10.20 11.64 -21.57
C ASP A 106 10.01 11.42 -20.06
N PRO A 107 10.71 10.46 -19.41
CA PRO A 107 10.54 10.22 -17.99
C PRO A 107 10.92 11.43 -17.14
N ASP A 108 11.87 12.26 -17.59
CA ASP A 108 12.31 13.44 -16.84
C ASP A 108 11.25 14.55 -16.80
N ALA A 109 10.36 14.57 -17.78
CA ALA A 109 9.23 15.50 -17.84
C ALA A 109 8.06 15.10 -16.91
N LEU A 110 8.12 13.93 -16.26
CA LEU A 110 7.05 13.47 -15.36
C LEU A 110 7.12 14.16 -13.99
N GLU A 111 6.35 15.21 -13.78
CA GLU A 111 6.29 15.89 -12.49
C GLU A 111 5.44 15.12 -11.47
N PHE A 112 6.09 14.40 -10.56
CA PHE A 112 5.42 13.74 -9.43
C PHE A 112 5.11 14.77 -8.33
N GLU A 113 4.01 14.57 -7.62
CA GLU A 113 3.68 15.39 -6.44
C GLU A 113 4.70 15.14 -5.32
N ASP A 114 4.92 16.13 -4.45
CA ASP A 114 5.91 16.07 -3.37
C ASP A 114 5.77 14.79 -2.53
N PRO A 115 6.81 13.92 -2.46
CA PRO A 115 6.77 12.69 -1.66
C PRO A 115 6.63 12.95 -0.15
N LEU A 116 6.94 14.15 0.34
CA LEU A 116 6.85 14.50 1.75
C LEU A 116 5.51 15.14 2.13
N ALA A 117 4.57 15.26 1.19
CA ALA A 117 3.28 15.88 1.46
C ALA A 117 2.47 15.11 2.52
N ASP A 118 2.00 15.82 3.55
CA ASP A 118 1.28 15.25 4.71
C ASP A 118 0.11 14.34 4.32
N ASN A 119 -0.61 14.66 3.24
CA ASN A 119 -1.76 13.90 2.76
C ASN A 119 -1.42 12.45 2.36
N ARG A 120 -0.16 12.14 2.09
CA ARG A 120 0.31 10.78 1.80
C ARG A 120 0.35 9.90 3.05
N TYR A 121 0.44 10.50 4.22
CA TYR A 121 0.58 9.82 5.52
C TYR A 121 -0.68 9.95 6.38
N ALA A 122 -1.35 11.11 6.31
CA ALA A 122 -2.56 11.41 7.07
C ALA A 122 -3.66 10.35 6.87
N ASN A 123 -4.40 10.05 7.94
CA ASN A 123 -5.43 9.01 8.04
C ASN A 123 -4.95 7.55 7.92
N ARG A 124 -3.77 7.30 7.34
CA ARG A 124 -3.20 5.95 7.22
C ARG A 124 -2.47 5.55 8.50
N PHE A 125 -1.74 6.49 9.08
CA PHE A 125 -1.01 6.30 10.33
C PHE A 125 -1.90 6.55 11.56
N ASP A 126 -2.92 7.40 11.45
CA ASP A 126 -3.87 7.68 12.53
C ASP A 126 -4.76 6.47 12.89
N ALA A 127 -4.95 5.57 11.93
CA ALA A 127 -5.74 4.34 12.10
C ALA A 127 -4.96 3.23 12.83
N LEU A 128 -3.65 3.41 13.06
CA LEU A 128 -2.82 2.41 13.68
C LEU A 128 -3.20 2.25 15.15
N ARG A 129 -3.45 1.00 15.55
CA ARG A 129 -3.77 0.72 16.95
C ARG A 129 -2.49 0.75 17.75
N LEU A 130 -2.43 1.64 18.73
CA LEU A 130 -1.36 1.71 19.71
C LEU A 130 -1.47 0.49 20.64
N GLY A 131 -0.46 -0.39 20.62
CA GLY A 131 -0.42 -1.60 21.45
C GLY A 131 0.86 -2.41 21.21
N ASP A 132 0.82 -3.68 21.60
CA ASP A 132 1.98 -4.61 21.53
C ASP A 132 2.29 -5.13 20.12
N GLN A 133 1.71 -4.56 19.06
CA GLN A 133 1.96 -4.97 17.68
C GLN A 133 3.20 -4.27 17.13
N PHE A 134 3.97 -4.98 16.32
CA PHE A 134 5.04 -4.41 15.53
C PHE A 134 4.46 -3.73 14.28
N ILE A 135 4.88 -2.51 13.99
CA ILE A 135 4.41 -1.76 12.82
C ILE A 135 5.45 -1.91 11.71
N PHE A 136 5.05 -2.45 10.56
CA PHE A 136 5.84 -2.44 9.34
C PHE A 136 5.35 -1.32 8.42
N CYS A 137 6.21 -0.34 8.18
CA CYS A 137 6.08 0.52 7.02
C CYS A 137 6.51 -0.28 5.79
N LYS A 138 5.64 -0.32 4.78
CA LYS A 138 5.90 -1.04 3.53
C LYS A 138 5.79 -0.09 2.35
N THR A 139 6.75 -0.24 1.44
CA THR A 139 6.67 0.30 0.08
C THR A 139 6.43 -0.81 -0.95
N GLY A 140 5.87 -0.47 -2.10
CA GLY A 140 5.77 -1.36 -3.24
C GLY A 140 7.11 -1.62 -3.93
N GLY A 141 7.24 -2.77 -4.59
CA GLY A 141 8.42 -3.05 -5.41
C GLY A 141 8.42 -2.24 -6.71
N PRO A 142 9.61 -1.90 -7.25
CA PRO A 142 9.74 -1.06 -8.44
C PRO A 142 9.00 -1.62 -9.65
N TYR A 143 9.11 -2.93 -9.89
CA TYR A 143 8.40 -3.60 -10.98
C TYR A 143 6.90 -3.31 -10.97
N ILE A 144 6.20 -3.62 -9.87
CA ILE A 144 4.75 -3.48 -9.79
C ILE A 144 4.30 -2.01 -9.81
N ARG A 145 5.12 -1.08 -9.31
CA ARG A 145 4.77 0.34 -9.30
C ARG A 145 4.95 0.98 -10.67
N THR A 146 6.00 0.62 -11.39
CA THR A 146 6.18 1.10 -12.75
C THR A 146 5.13 0.51 -13.71
N THR A 147 4.70 -0.74 -13.52
CA THR A 147 3.59 -1.29 -14.32
C THR A 147 2.26 -0.60 -14.05
N PHE A 148 2.06 0.10 -12.93
CA PHE A 148 0.86 0.91 -12.75
C PHE A 148 0.83 2.16 -13.64
N LEU A 149 2.00 2.71 -13.99
CA LEU A 149 2.11 3.83 -14.93
C LEU A 149 2.01 3.40 -16.39
N ARG A 150 2.60 2.23 -16.71
CA ARG A 150 2.83 1.80 -18.09
C ARG A 150 1.95 0.65 -18.57
N VAL A 151 1.39 -0.15 -17.64
CA VAL A 151 0.82 -1.51 -17.79
C VAL A 151 1.82 -2.59 -18.14
N GLU A 152 1.53 -3.83 -17.72
CA GLU A 152 2.49 -4.94 -17.69
C GLU A 152 3.05 -5.31 -19.07
N GLU A 153 2.19 -5.49 -20.07
CA GLU A 153 2.62 -5.92 -21.41
C GLU A 153 3.49 -4.85 -22.11
N PRO A 154 3.04 -3.59 -22.28
CA PRO A 154 3.89 -2.49 -22.74
C PRO A 154 5.18 -2.33 -21.94
N PHE A 155 5.16 -2.51 -20.61
CA PHE A 155 6.37 -2.45 -19.78
C PHE A 155 7.38 -3.54 -20.16
N TRP A 156 6.95 -4.77 -20.42
CA TRP A 156 7.85 -5.83 -20.90
C TRP A 156 8.37 -5.57 -22.30
N ILE A 157 7.53 -5.07 -23.20
CA ILE A 157 7.96 -4.65 -24.55
C ILE A 157 9.05 -3.59 -24.42
N ASP A 158 8.87 -2.60 -23.55
CA ASP A 158 9.87 -1.54 -23.33
C ASP A 158 11.17 -2.06 -22.72
N ILE A 159 11.13 -3.06 -21.83
CA ILE A 159 12.35 -3.73 -21.33
C ILE A 159 13.14 -4.37 -22.47
N MET A 160 12.47 -4.95 -23.46
CA MET A 160 13.13 -5.61 -24.59
C MET A 160 13.61 -4.59 -25.64
N ASP A 161 12.77 -3.62 -25.96
CA ASP A 161 12.97 -2.70 -27.07
C ASP A 161 13.88 -1.52 -26.71
N ASP A 162 13.80 -1.02 -25.47
CA ASP A 162 14.57 0.14 -25.00
C ASP A 162 14.87 0.07 -23.50
N PRO A 163 15.84 -0.78 -23.10
CA PRO A 163 16.26 -0.93 -21.71
C PRO A 163 16.71 0.39 -21.06
N ALA A 164 17.27 1.31 -21.85
CA ALA A 164 17.76 2.58 -21.34
C ALA A 164 16.60 3.47 -20.90
N TRP A 165 15.58 3.62 -21.75
CA TRP A 165 14.39 4.41 -21.43
C TRP A 165 13.66 3.86 -20.21
N ILE A 166 13.44 2.53 -20.14
CA ILE A 166 12.70 1.95 -19.02
C ILE A 166 13.49 2.04 -17.70
N SER A 167 14.83 1.96 -17.75
CA SER A 167 15.66 2.19 -16.56
C SER A 167 15.40 3.56 -15.96
N VAL A 168 15.38 4.61 -16.76
CA VAL A 168 15.13 5.99 -16.27
C VAL A 168 13.73 6.10 -15.67
N LEU A 169 12.72 5.51 -16.30
CA LEU A 169 11.36 5.51 -15.74
C LEU A 169 11.28 4.74 -14.41
N VAL A 170 11.94 3.57 -14.32
CA VAL A 170 12.00 2.79 -13.08
C VAL A 170 12.74 3.54 -12.00
N ASP A 171 13.90 4.13 -12.29
CA ASP A 171 14.72 4.89 -11.35
C ASP A 171 13.91 6.07 -10.78
N ARG A 172 13.17 6.80 -11.63
CA ARG A 172 12.30 7.88 -11.16
C ARG A 172 11.20 7.40 -10.20
N VAL A 173 10.58 6.26 -10.48
CA VAL A 173 9.60 5.65 -9.57
C VAL A 173 10.27 5.21 -8.27
N VAL A 174 11.46 4.60 -8.36
CA VAL A 174 12.26 4.14 -7.21
C VAL A 174 12.62 5.30 -6.29
N ASP A 175 13.18 6.38 -6.83
CA ASP A 175 13.58 7.55 -6.04
C ASP A 175 12.38 8.12 -5.28
N HIS A 176 11.23 8.24 -5.96
CA HIS A 176 10.00 8.72 -5.35
C HIS A 176 9.51 7.83 -4.20
N ILE A 177 9.48 6.50 -4.39
CA ILE A 177 9.03 5.58 -3.34
C ILE A 177 10.05 5.43 -2.20
N ILE A 178 11.34 5.65 -2.45
CA ILE A 178 12.38 5.66 -1.40
C ILE A 178 12.14 6.85 -0.47
N GLU A 179 11.90 8.04 -1.01
CA GLU A 179 11.61 9.23 -0.20
C GLU A 179 10.34 9.03 0.63
N ILE A 180 9.27 8.50 0.02
CA ILE A 180 8.03 8.18 0.75
C ILE A 180 8.25 7.13 1.84
N GLY A 181 9.02 6.07 1.55
CA GLY A 181 9.32 5.02 2.50
C GLY A 181 10.14 5.51 3.68
N THR A 182 11.11 6.39 3.43
CA THR A 182 11.97 7.00 4.46
C THR A 182 11.15 7.88 5.39
N GLU A 183 10.27 8.71 4.82
CA GLU A 183 9.39 9.57 5.62
C GLU A 183 8.35 8.73 6.38
N ALA A 184 7.77 7.70 5.77
CA ALA A 184 6.86 6.77 6.44
C ALA A 184 7.50 6.09 7.67
N ASP A 185 8.78 5.72 7.59
CA ASP A 185 9.52 5.18 8.73
C ASP A 185 9.62 6.20 9.88
N MET A 186 9.93 7.46 9.54
CA MET A 186 9.95 8.57 10.50
C MET A 186 8.58 8.77 11.16
N TYR A 187 7.48 8.81 10.40
CA TYR A 187 6.13 8.89 10.96
C TYR A 187 5.85 7.75 11.94
N SER A 188 6.24 6.52 11.58
CA SER A 188 6.02 5.34 12.43
C SER A 188 6.80 5.39 13.76
N ALA A 189 7.99 6.00 13.76
CA ALA A 189 8.80 6.19 14.96
C ALA A 189 8.20 7.21 15.94
N HIS A 190 7.41 8.16 15.43
CA HIS A 190 6.78 9.22 16.24
C HIS A 190 5.38 8.84 16.76
N ILE A 191 4.85 7.68 16.36
CA ILE A 191 3.62 7.13 16.92
C ILE A 191 3.84 6.88 18.42
N PRO A 192 3.14 7.61 19.33
CA PRO A 192 3.39 7.49 20.76
C PRO A 192 3.14 6.06 21.23
N SER A 193 4.14 5.39 21.80
CA SER A 193 3.88 4.14 22.52
C SER A 193 2.95 4.48 23.68
N VAL A 194 1.71 3.98 23.67
CA VAL A 194 0.87 4.03 24.86
C VAL A 194 1.59 3.20 25.91
N ARG A 195 2.19 3.88 26.90
CA ARG A 195 2.64 3.23 28.13
C ARG A 195 1.39 2.69 28.80
N THR A 196 1.17 1.38 28.71
CA THR A 196 0.29 0.64 29.60
C THR A 196 0.84 0.64 31.02
#